data_AF-A0A936KWV7-F1
#
_entry.id   AF-A0A936KWV7-F1
#
_cell.length_a   1.000
_cell.length_b   1.000
_cell.length_c   1.000
_cell.angle_alpha   90.00
_cell.angle_beta   90.00
_cell.angle_gamma   90.00
#
_symmetry.space_group_name_H-M   'P 1'
#
loop_
_entity.id
_entity.type
_entity.pdbx_description
1 polymer ?
#
loop_
_entity_poly.entity_id
_entity_poly.type
_entity_poly.pdbx_seq_one_letter_code
_entity_poly.pdbx_strand_id
1 'polypeptide(L)'
;MTLSQCYAFLEIESTATDEEAKSAYRRKAKLFHPDLNDNNSGQFLNLQFAYETIINARNIHSKLNVFDEIFLKENYFKASDTQLQHFQRLERRYRARKIILLKKQKQQKVINDVYDKYRFTWRFPLVLFYVFIATFLLVLLVYDFNAQVVSKSFHLVSKENLNYNISEFTDNFIIVENEKFYVSKDFYMSTQKSDSIIINKTPIFNIYKTLQISGIGWDKFETIHSFINEAFILVLLLLFVPFLSMFFMKPNFIFVFVFVQYNFYVLPVLISYVLFVDYRIIALLKYFKFFQS
;
A
#
# COMPACT_ATOMS: atom_id res chain seq x y z
N MET A 1 27.38 -10.75 -16.41
CA MET A 1 28.82 -11.05 -16.56
C MET A 1 29.65 -9.86 -16.12
N THR A 2 30.73 -10.08 -15.39
CA THR A 2 31.76 -9.07 -15.07
C THR A 2 32.75 -8.94 -16.24
N LEU A 3 33.56 -7.87 -16.28
CA LEU A 3 34.52 -7.64 -17.36
C LEU A 3 35.52 -8.81 -17.55
N SER A 4 36.03 -9.37 -16.44
CA SER A 4 36.89 -10.57 -16.47
C SER A 4 36.16 -11.79 -17.04
N GLN A 5 34.87 -11.95 -16.72
CA GLN A 5 34.04 -13.01 -17.31
C GLN A 5 33.79 -12.77 -18.81
N CYS A 6 33.75 -11.52 -19.28
CA CYS A 6 33.63 -11.22 -20.71
C CYS A 6 34.89 -11.63 -21.49
N TYR A 7 36.09 -11.38 -20.96
CA TYR A 7 37.35 -11.83 -21.57
C TYR A 7 37.44 -13.36 -21.62
N ALA A 8 37.10 -14.03 -20.52
CA ALA A 8 37.02 -15.48 -20.46
C ALA A 8 35.97 -16.04 -21.45
N PHE A 9 34.82 -15.38 -21.57
CA PHE A 9 33.75 -15.78 -22.49
C PHE A 9 34.16 -15.62 -23.96
N LEU A 10 34.98 -14.64 -24.31
CA LEU A 10 35.53 -14.49 -25.65
C LEU A 10 36.80 -15.31 -25.89
N GLU A 11 37.32 -16.01 -24.87
CA GLU A 11 38.57 -16.79 -24.90
C GLU A 11 39.76 -15.95 -25.36
N ILE A 12 39.86 -14.75 -24.82
CA ILE A 12 40.95 -13.81 -25.09
C ILE A 12 41.54 -13.32 -23.77
N GLU A 13 42.82 -12.98 -23.79
CA GLU A 13 43.47 -12.38 -22.62
C GLU A 13 42.96 -10.95 -22.38
N SER A 14 43.03 -10.49 -21.13
CA SER A 14 42.66 -9.12 -20.77
C SER A 14 43.49 -8.05 -21.51
N THR A 15 44.70 -8.42 -21.92
CA THR A 15 45.70 -7.66 -22.70
C THR A 15 45.49 -7.73 -24.21
N ALA A 16 44.55 -8.53 -24.70
CA ALA A 16 44.35 -8.75 -26.14
C ALA A 16 44.13 -7.44 -26.92
N THR A 17 44.41 -7.36 -28.20
CA THR A 17 44.12 -6.14 -28.99
C THR A 17 42.63 -6.03 -29.36
N ASP A 18 42.19 -4.88 -29.87
CA ASP A 18 40.81 -4.73 -30.37
C ASP A 18 40.57 -5.58 -31.63
N GLU A 19 41.61 -5.78 -32.43
CA GLU A 19 41.59 -6.68 -33.58
C GLU A 19 41.40 -8.14 -33.16
N GLU A 20 42.08 -8.56 -32.08
CA GLU A 20 41.92 -9.88 -31.48
C GLU A 20 40.52 -10.09 -30.89
N ALA A 21 39.98 -9.08 -30.18
CA ALA A 21 38.61 -9.13 -29.67
C ALA A 21 37.57 -9.23 -30.79
N LYS A 22 37.76 -8.49 -31.89
CA LYS A 22 36.90 -8.52 -33.08
C LYS A 22 37.05 -9.83 -33.86
N SER A 23 38.24 -10.42 -33.87
CA SER A 23 38.49 -11.74 -34.48
C SER A 23 37.81 -12.85 -33.69
N ALA A 24 37.97 -12.86 -32.36
CA ALA A 24 37.34 -13.82 -31.47
C ALA A 24 35.80 -13.75 -31.50
N TYR A 25 35.25 -12.53 -31.54
CA TYR A 25 33.81 -12.30 -31.73
C TYR A 25 33.32 -12.93 -33.04
N ARG A 26 33.99 -12.66 -34.17
CA ARG A 26 33.61 -13.21 -35.48
C ARG A 26 33.68 -14.75 -35.50
N ARG A 27 34.69 -15.34 -34.84
CA ARG A 27 34.82 -16.80 -34.72
C ARG A 27 33.66 -17.41 -33.94
N LYS A 28 33.31 -16.84 -32.78
CA LYS A 28 32.21 -17.34 -31.94
C LYS A 28 30.82 -17.02 -32.50
N ALA A 29 30.67 -15.90 -33.22
CA ALA A 29 29.42 -15.54 -33.87
C ALA A 29 29.02 -16.55 -34.95
N LYS A 30 30.00 -17.14 -35.67
CA LYS A 30 29.75 -18.23 -36.62
C LYS A 30 29.27 -19.51 -35.94
N LEU A 31 29.68 -19.76 -34.70
CA LEU A 31 29.30 -20.96 -33.94
C LEU A 31 27.91 -20.81 -33.30
N PHE A 32 27.59 -19.60 -32.81
CA PHE A 32 26.35 -19.33 -32.08
C PHE A 32 25.29 -18.60 -32.91
N HIS A 33 25.46 -18.47 -34.24
CA HIS A 33 24.50 -17.76 -35.09
C HIS A 33 23.12 -18.45 -35.03
N PRO A 34 22.04 -17.71 -34.74
CA PRO A 34 20.70 -18.29 -34.62
C PRO A 34 20.26 -18.99 -35.91
N ASP A 35 20.57 -18.43 -37.09
CA ASP A 35 20.21 -19.04 -38.39
C ASP A 35 20.89 -20.40 -38.67
N LEU A 36 21.98 -20.72 -37.97
CA LEU A 36 22.70 -21.99 -38.12
C LEU A 36 22.42 -22.95 -36.97
N ASN A 37 21.95 -22.46 -35.82
CA ASN A 37 21.74 -23.23 -34.60
C ASN A 37 20.58 -22.63 -33.78
N ASP A 38 19.37 -23.16 -33.99
CA ASP A 38 18.10 -22.64 -33.41
C ASP A 38 18.06 -22.56 -31.87
N ASN A 39 18.95 -23.27 -31.17
CA ASN A 39 18.99 -23.32 -29.69
C ASN A 39 20.02 -22.39 -29.03
N ASN A 40 20.79 -21.61 -29.80
CA ASN A 40 21.91 -20.81 -29.27
C ASN A 40 21.66 -19.29 -29.19
N SER A 41 20.42 -18.85 -29.36
CA SER A 41 20.03 -17.42 -29.32
C SER A 41 20.47 -16.71 -28.02
N GLY A 42 20.35 -17.37 -26.87
CA GLY A 42 20.83 -16.85 -25.58
C GLY A 42 22.35 -16.74 -25.48
N GLN A 43 23.10 -17.63 -26.13
CA GLN A 43 24.56 -17.59 -26.15
C GLN A 43 25.07 -16.49 -27.09
N PHE A 44 24.35 -16.22 -28.18
CA PHE A 44 24.63 -15.11 -29.09
C PHE A 44 24.44 -13.75 -28.41
N LEU A 45 23.37 -13.58 -27.61
CA LEU A 45 23.16 -12.37 -26.81
C LEU A 45 24.29 -12.15 -25.79
N ASN A 46 24.75 -13.22 -25.11
CA ASN A 46 25.88 -13.14 -24.19
C ASN A 46 27.20 -12.80 -24.91
N LEU A 47 27.39 -13.29 -26.14
CA LEU A 47 28.53 -12.96 -26.98
C LEU A 47 28.56 -11.48 -27.37
N GLN A 48 27.42 -10.94 -27.80
CA GLN A 48 27.29 -9.53 -28.13
C GLN A 48 27.54 -8.65 -26.89
N PHE A 49 26.93 -9.01 -25.75
CA PHE A 49 27.13 -8.32 -24.47
C PHE A 49 28.61 -8.32 -24.05
N ALA A 50 29.29 -9.46 -24.15
CA ALA A 50 30.70 -9.59 -23.79
C ALA A 50 31.59 -8.71 -24.66
N TYR A 51 31.39 -8.71 -25.99
CA TYR A 51 32.16 -7.91 -26.93
C TYR A 51 31.95 -6.40 -26.71
N GLU A 52 30.70 -5.96 -26.60
CA GLU A 52 30.37 -4.55 -26.36
C GLU A 52 30.95 -4.05 -25.03
N THR A 53 30.89 -4.88 -23.99
CA THR A 53 31.44 -4.54 -22.67
C THR A 53 32.96 -4.36 -22.71
N ILE A 54 33.69 -5.20 -23.44
CA ILE A 54 35.15 -5.10 -23.59
C ILE A 54 35.55 -3.86 -24.39
N ILE A 55 34.90 -3.62 -25.52
CA ILE A 55 35.17 -2.45 -26.36
C ILE A 55 34.82 -1.16 -25.62
N ASN A 56 33.71 -1.12 -24.88
CA ASN A 56 33.35 0.04 -24.08
C ASN A 56 34.30 0.26 -22.90
N ALA A 57 34.72 -0.80 -22.20
CA ALA A 57 35.69 -0.69 -21.11
C ALA A 57 37.04 -0.14 -21.62
N ARG A 58 37.48 -0.56 -22.80
CA ARG A 58 38.69 -0.02 -23.45
C ARG A 58 38.53 1.38 -23.97
N ASN A 59 37.40 1.70 -24.59
CA ASN A 59 37.09 3.06 -25.02
C ASN A 59 37.01 4.03 -23.83
N ILE A 60 36.55 3.55 -22.67
CA ILE A 60 36.57 4.31 -21.43
C ILE A 60 38.01 4.46 -20.92
N HIS A 61 38.82 3.41 -20.93
CA HIS A 61 40.22 3.46 -20.52
C HIS A 61 41.10 4.32 -21.44
N SER A 62 40.86 4.29 -22.76
CA SER A 62 41.56 5.09 -23.77
C SER A 62 41.11 6.55 -23.74
N LYS A 63 39.82 6.82 -23.51
CA LYS A 63 39.32 8.18 -23.27
C LYS A 63 39.79 8.77 -21.94
N LEU A 64 39.92 7.96 -20.89
CA LEU A 64 40.37 8.41 -19.57
C LEU A 64 41.88 8.68 -19.49
N ASN A 65 42.72 7.97 -20.26
CA ASN A 65 44.18 8.06 -20.10
C ASN A 65 44.90 8.93 -21.15
N VAL A 66 44.30 9.23 -22.30
CA VAL A 66 45.00 9.96 -23.39
C VAL A 66 44.24 11.21 -23.85
N PHE A 67 42.90 11.19 -23.82
CA PHE A 67 42.09 12.28 -24.37
C PHE A 67 41.83 13.42 -23.38
N ASP A 68 41.72 13.14 -22.07
CA ASP A 68 41.44 14.20 -21.09
C ASP A 68 42.69 14.96 -20.62
N GLU A 69 43.86 14.34 -20.50
CA GLU A 69 45.03 15.02 -19.89
C GLU A 69 45.88 15.83 -20.89
N ILE A 70 45.92 15.42 -22.17
CA ILE A 70 46.72 16.09 -23.22
C ILE A 70 45.86 17.08 -24.00
N PHE A 71 44.63 16.70 -24.39
CA PHE A 71 43.74 17.57 -25.18
C PHE A 71 43.16 18.74 -24.34
N LEU A 72 42.97 18.56 -23.03
CA LEU A 72 42.64 19.68 -22.14
C LEU A 72 43.86 20.58 -21.88
N LYS A 73 45.08 20.04 -21.72
CA LYS A 73 46.29 20.86 -21.48
C LYS A 73 46.66 21.74 -22.67
N GLU A 74 46.63 21.21 -23.90
CA GLU A 74 46.98 21.98 -25.10
C GLU A 74 45.95 23.06 -25.45
N ASN A 75 44.65 22.79 -25.24
CA ASN A 75 43.61 23.80 -25.47
C ASN A 75 43.42 24.77 -24.28
N TYR A 76 43.87 24.41 -23.07
CA TYR A 76 43.88 25.31 -21.91
C TYR A 76 44.78 26.54 -22.12
N PHE A 77 45.90 26.36 -22.83
CA PHE A 77 46.87 27.44 -23.07
C PHE A 77 46.43 28.45 -24.14
N LYS A 78 45.33 28.20 -24.87
CA LYS A 78 44.80 29.10 -25.93
C LYS A 78 43.34 29.53 -25.74
N ALA A 79 42.68 29.08 -24.67
CA ALA A 79 41.28 29.41 -24.40
C ALA A 79 41.13 30.87 -23.91
N SER A 80 40.14 31.62 -24.43
CA SER A 80 39.83 32.95 -23.91
C SER A 80 39.33 32.87 -22.46
N ASP A 81 39.52 33.93 -21.67
CA ASP A 81 39.04 33.99 -20.27
C ASP A 81 37.57 33.59 -20.11
N THR A 82 36.73 33.91 -21.10
CA THR A 82 35.32 33.51 -21.16
C THR A 82 35.10 32.00 -21.28
N GLN A 83 35.93 31.29 -22.04
CA GLN A 83 35.87 29.82 -22.17
C GLN A 83 36.36 29.13 -20.88
N LEU A 84 37.40 29.68 -20.25
CA LEU A 84 37.93 29.17 -18.99
C LEU A 84 36.89 29.27 -17.86
N GLN A 85 36.21 30.42 -17.75
CA GLN A 85 35.11 30.62 -16.80
C GLN A 85 33.94 29.66 -17.06
N HIS A 86 33.61 29.39 -18.32
CA HIS A 86 32.56 28.42 -18.67
C HIS A 86 32.93 27.01 -18.21
N PHE A 87 34.16 26.57 -18.43
CA PHE A 87 34.63 25.25 -18.00
C PHE A 87 34.61 25.10 -16.48
N GLN A 88 35.07 26.11 -15.74
CA GLN A 88 34.98 26.13 -14.27
C GLN A 88 33.53 26.01 -13.77
N ARG A 89 32.57 26.65 -14.45
CA ARG A 89 31.13 26.51 -14.13
C ARG A 89 30.63 25.10 -14.38
N LEU A 90 31.03 24.46 -15.48
CA LEU A 90 30.67 23.07 -15.78
C LEU A 90 31.25 22.11 -14.73
N GLU A 91 32.51 22.30 -14.34
CA GLU A 91 33.15 21.46 -13.35
C GLU A 91 32.48 21.59 -11.97
N ARG A 92 32.15 22.82 -11.54
CA ARG A 92 31.36 23.07 -10.32
C ARG A 92 30.00 22.36 -10.38
N ARG A 93 29.31 22.42 -11.53
CA ARG A 93 28.03 21.71 -11.73
C ARG A 93 28.19 20.20 -11.66
N TYR A 94 29.24 19.65 -12.26
CA TYR A 94 29.53 18.22 -12.22
C TYR A 94 29.83 17.75 -10.79
N ARG A 95 30.70 18.45 -10.06
CA ARG A 95 31.02 18.17 -8.65
C ARG A 95 29.77 18.26 -7.76
N ALA A 96 28.94 19.30 -7.94
CA ALA A 96 27.69 19.47 -7.21
C ALA A 96 26.71 18.30 -7.46
N ARG A 97 26.54 17.88 -8.72
CA ARG A 97 25.71 16.71 -9.07
C ARG A 97 26.23 15.43 -8.42
N LYS A 98 27.54 15.19 -8.44
CA LYS A 98 28.17 14.03 -7.80
C LYS A 98 27.91 14.01 -6.29
N ILE A 99 28.04 15.16 -5.61
CA ILE A 99 27.75 15.29 -4.18
C ILE A 99 26.27 15.00 -3.87
N ILE A 100 25.34 15.52 -4.68
CA ILE A 100 23.90 15.27 -4.52
C ILE A 100 23.59 13.77 -4.67
N LEU A 101 24.18 13.11 -5.67
CA LEU A 101 24.01 11.67 -5.88
C LEU A 101 24.55 10.85 -4.70
N LEU A 102 25.76 11.17 -4.21
CA LEU A 102 26.33 10.49 -3.05
C LEU A 102 25.50 10.70 -1.78
N LYS A 103 24.97 11.91 -1.56
CA LYS A 103 24.05 12.19 -0.44
C LYS A 103 22.76 11.36 -0.56
N LYS A 104 22.15 11.30 -1.75
CA LYS A 104 20.97 10.45 -2.01
C LYS A 104 21.26 8.97 -1.76
N GLN A 105 22.41 8.46 -2.22
CA GLN A 105 22.81 7.06 -1.96
C GLN A 105 23.02 6.78 -0.48
N LYS A 106 23.67 7.68 0.27
CA LYS A 106 23.84 7.54 1.73
C LYS A 106 22.49 7.54 2.45
N GLN A 107 21.60 8.46 2.11
CA GLN A 107 20.24 8.49 2.66
C GLN A 107 19.49 7.19 2.38
N GLN A 108 19.57 6.69 1.14
CA GLN A 108 18.93 5.43 0.77
C GLN A 108 19.45 4.24 1.57
N LYS A 109 20.77 4.17 1.80
CA LYS A 109 21.37 3.12 2.65
C LYS A 109 20.85 3.18 4.08
N VAL A 110 20.81 4.37 4.70
CA VAL A 110 20.30 4.52 6.07
C VAL A 110 18.84 4.06 6.16
N ILE A 111 18.00 4.42 5.18
CA ILE A 111 16.60 3.99 5.19
C ILE A 111 16.49 2.48 4.98
N ASN A 112 17.28 1.90 4.06
CA ASN A 112 17.31 0.45 3.84
C ASN A 112 17.78 -0.30 5.10
N ASP A 113 18.81 0.19 5.79
CA ASP A 113 19.31 -0.42 7.02
C ASP A 113 18.24 -0.38 8.13
N VAL A 114 17.51 0.72 8.26
CA VAL A 114 16.38 0.82 9.20
C VAL A 114 15.25 -0.14 8.81
N TYR A 115 14.96 -0.26 7.52
CA TYR A 115 13.96 -1.18 7.00
C TYR A 115 14.32 -2.64 7.26
N ASP A 116 15.56 -3.04 6.96
CA ASP A 116 16.04 -4.40 7.17
C ASP A 116 16.02 -4.74 8.66
N LYS A 117 16.53 -3.84 9.51
CA LYS A 117 16.42 -4.01 10.97
C LYS A 117 14.98 -4.19 11.41
N TYR A 118 14.05 -3.38 10.92
CA TYR A 118 12.63 -3.49 11.24
C TYR A 118 12.02 -4.82 10.79
N ARG A 119 12.31 -5.25 9.56
CA ARG A 119 11.80 -6.50 8.98
C ARG A 119 12.17 -7.73 9.80
N PHE A 120 13.34 -7.73 10.42
CA PHE A 120 13.80 -8.81 11.30
C PHE A 120 13.34 -8.67 12.76
N THR A 121 12.59 -7.62 13.12
CA THR A 121 11.98 -7.53 14.45
C THR A 121 10.68 -8.32 14.54
N TRP A 122 10.33 -8.76 15.75
CA TRP A 122 9.04 -9.40 16.07
C TRP A 122 7.81 -8.52 15.76
N ARG A 123 7.99 -7.21 15.57
CA ARG A 123 6.90 -6.28 15.21
C ARG A 123 6.39 -6.52 13.79
N PHE A 124 7.26 -6.92 12.88
CA PHE A 124 6.90 -7.16 11.49
C PHE A 124 5.83 -8.26 11.32
N PRO A 125 6.00 -9.49 11.87
CA PRO A 125 4.97 -10.51 11.76
C PRO A 125 3.65 -10.11 12.45
N LEU A 126 3.69 -9.33 13.54
CA LEU A 126 2.46 -8.81 14.16
C LEU A 126 1.74 -7.79 13.29
N VAL A 127 2.47 -6.89 12.63
CA VAL A 127 1.86 -5.95 11.68
C VAL A 127 1.21 -6.70 10.54
N LEU A 128 1.87 -7.72 9.98
CA LEU A 128 1.26 -8.57 8.94
C LEU A 128 0.00 -9.28 9.45
N PHE A 129 0.00 -9.77 10.68
CA PHE A 129 -1.18 -10.37 11.30
C PHE A 129 -2.35 -9.38 11.44
N TYR A 130 -2.10 -8.16 11.90
CA TYR A 130 -3.15 -7.14 11.98
C TYR A 130 -3.65 -6.70 10.60
N VAL A 131 -2.76 -6.58 9.60
CA VAL A 131 -3.15 -6.30 8.21
C VAL A 131 -4.07 -7.40 7.68
N PHE A 132 -3.76 -8.67 7.96
CA PHE A 132 -4.59 -9.81 7.57
C PHE A 132 -5.97 -9.74 8.23
N ILE A 133 -6.04 -9.52 9.55
CA ILE A 133 -7.32 -9.36 10.26
C ILE A 133 -8.11 -8.18 9.72
N ALA A 134 -7.47 -7.03 9.49
CA ALA A 134 -8.13 -5.83 8.97
C ALA A 134 -8.72 -6.08 7.58
N THR A 135 -7.97 -6.74 6.70
CA THR A 135 -8.41 -7.09 5.35
C THR A 135 -9.59 -8.07 5.40
N PHE A 136 -9.52 -9.07 6.27
CA PHE A 136 -10.60 -10.03 6.49
C PHE A 136 -11.87 -9.34 7.01
N LEU A 137 -11.73 -8.47 8.02
CA LEU A 137 -12.85 -7.69 8.56
C LEU A 137 -13.44 -6.73 7.54
N LEU A 138 -12.61 -6.11 6.70
CA LEU A 138 -13.09 -5.23 5.62
C LEU A 138 -14.01 -6.01 4.67
N VAL A 139 -13.60 -7.19 4.22
CA VAL A 139 -14.43 -8.03 3.34
C VAL A 139 -15.73 -8.44 4.04
N LEU A 140 -15.64 -8.87 5.30
CA LEU A 140 -16.82 -9.25 6.08
C LEU A 140 -17.79 -8.09 6.30
N LEU A 141 -17.30 -6.89 6.61
CA LEU A 141 -18.14 -5.70 6.82
C LEU A 141 -18.84 -5.29 5.52
N VAL A 142 -18.12 -5.30 4.39
CA VAL A 142 -18.73 -5.00 3.09
C VAL A 142 -19.80 -6.03 2.76
N TYR A 143 -19.54 -7.31 3.00
CA TYR A 143 -20.53 -8.36 2.78
C TYR A 143 -21.75 -8.19 3.71
N ASP A 144 -21.52 -8.07 5.02
CA ASP A 144 -22.56 -7.95 6.03
C ASP A 144 -23.45 -6.73 5.84
N PHE A 145 -22.87 -5.59 5.48
CA PHE A 145 -23.60 -4.34 5.30
C PHE A 145 -24.52 -4.35 4.08
N ASN A 146 -24.19 -5.16 3.06
CA ASN A 146 -24.94 -5.35 1.82
C ASN A 146 -25.83 -6.60 1.84
N ALA A 147 -25.66 -7.50 2.81
CA ALA A 147 -26.49 -8.67 2.97
C ALA A 147 -27.94 -8.29 3.33
N GLN A 148 -28.87 -9.21 3.07
CA GLN A 148 -30.26 -9.02 3.45
C GLN A 148 -30.38 -8.91 4.97
N VAL A 149 -31.09 -7.89 5.45
CA VAL A 149 -31.29 -7.66 6.87
C VAL A 149 -32.11 -8.78 7.50
N VAL A 150 -31.77 -9.12 8.75
CA VAL A 150 -32.55 -10.03 9.58
C VAL A 150 -33.51 -9.20 10.40
N SER A 151 -34.81 -9.40 10.13
CA SER A 151 -35.91 -8.73 10.83
C SER A 151 -36.33 -9.56 12.04
N LYS A 152 -36.43 -8.91 13.20
CA LYS A 152 -37.03 -9.50 14.41
C LYS A 152 -38.08 -8.57 14.97
N SER A 153 -39.25 -9.10 15.28
CA SER A 153 -40.33 -8.36 15.94
C SER A 153 -40.15 -8.39 17.45
N PHE A 154 -40.38 -7.24 18.08
CA PHE A 154 -40.30 -7.05 19.51
C PHE A 154 -41.52 -6.31 20.01
N HIS A 155 -41.96 -6.66 21.22
CA HIS A 155 -42.95 -5.88 21.94
C HIS A 155 -42.29 -4.65 22.57
N LEU A 156 -42.96 -3.51 22.49
CA LEU A 156 -42.51 -2.27 23.10
C LEU A 156 -42.54 -2.39 24.63
N VAL A 157 -41.38 -2.21 25.28
CA VAL A 157 -41.25 -2.31 26.74
C VAL A 157 -41.70 -1.00 27.41
N SER A 158 -41.21 0.13 26.91
CA SER A 158 -41.56 1.45 27.45
C SER A 158 -41.37 2.56 26.42
N LYS A 159 -42.15 3.63 26.57
CA LYS A 159 -42.15 4.83 25.73
C LYS A 159 -41.93 6.04 26.65
N GLU A 160 -40.84 6.76 26.48
CA GLU A 160 -40.51 7.93 27.29
C GLU A 160 -40.25 9.13 26.39
N ASN A 161 -40.62 10.32 26.85
CA ASN A 161 -40.35 11.58 26.17
C ASN A 161 -39.64 12.49 27.15
N LEU A 162 -38.37 12.80 26.89
CA LEU A 162 -37.63 13.77 27.69
C LEU A 162 -37.83 15.16 27.08
N ASN A 163 -38.77 15.90 27.65
CA ASN A 163 -39.02 17.28 27.25
C ASN A 163 -38.09 18.21 28.06
N TYR A 164 -36.98 18.65 27.45
CA TYR A 164 -36.10 19.63 28.07
C TYR A 164 -36.64 21.04 27.82
N ASN A 165 -37.03 21.76 28.89
CA ASN A 165 -37.60 23.11 28.81
C ASN A 165 -36.65 24.21 28.28
N ILE A 166 -35.43 23.87 27.84
CA ILE A 166 -34.34 24.85 27.61
C ILE A 166 -33.94 24.95 26.13
N SER A 167 -34.40 24.05 25.26
CA SER A 167 -34.17 24.16 23.81
C SER A 167 -35.29 23.47 23.03
N GLU A 168 -35.58 23.94 21.80
CA GLU A 168 -36.59 23.35 20.89
C GLU A 168 -36.28 21.89 20.45
N PHE A 169 -35.24 21.27 21.02
CA PHE A 169 -34.85 19.90 20.74
C PHE A 169 -35.53 18.95 21.73
N THR A 170 -36.65 18.37 21.30
CA THR A 170 -37.27 17.23 21.98
C THR A 170 -36.61 15.93 21.49
N ASP A 171 -35.75 15.33 22.31
CA ASP A 171 -35.19 14.01 22.04
C ASP A 171 -36.22 12.93 22.37
N ASN A 172 -36.82 12.35 21.33
CA ASN A 172 -37.71 11.21 21.49
C ASN A 172 -36.88 9.92 21.43
N PHE A 173 -37.13 9.02 22.36
CA PHE A 173 -36.52 7.69 22.33
C PHE A 173 -37.51 6.61 22.71
N ILE A 174 -37.19 5.39 22.27
CA ILE A 174 -37.92 4.19 22.63
C ILE A 174 -36.95 3.20 23.28
N ILE A 175 -37.46 2.36 24.19
CA ILE A 175 -36.67 1.31 24.80
C ILE A 175 -37.17 -0.04 24.27
N VAL A 176 -36.29 -0.78 23.60
CA VAL A 176 -36.56 -2.11 23.06
C VAL A 176 -35.45 -3.05 23.55
N GLU A 177 -35.81 -4.16 24.20
CA GLU A 177 -34.83 -5.11 24.79
C GLU A 177 -33.79 -4.47 25.72
N ASN A 178 -34.17 -3.47 26.53
CA ASN A 178 -33.27 -2.67 27.38
C ASN A 178 -32.26 -1.78 26.63
N GLU A 179 -32.41 -1.62 25.31
CA GLU A 179 -31.63 -0.68 24.53
C GLU A 179 -32.45 0.57 24.19
N LYS A 180 -31.80 1.73 24.27
CA LYS A 180 -32.40 3.04 24.01
C LYS A 180 -32.13 3.47 22.57
N PHE A 181 -33.18 3.69 21.78
CA PHE A 181 -33.10 4.17 20.40
C PHE A 181 -33.67 5.58 20.29
N TYR A 182 -32.86 6.53 19.82
CA TYR A 182 -33.32 7.87 19.47
C TYR A 182 -34.05 7.81 18.12
N VAL A 183 -35.23 8.42 18.05
CA VAL A 183 -36.11 8.37 16.88
C VAL A 183 -36.70 9.74 16.58
N SER A 184 -37.05 9.98 15.31
CA SER A 184 -37.81 11.16 14.93
C SER A 184 -39.13 11.26 15.69
N LYS A 185 -39.60 12.48 15.93
CA LYS A 185 -40.91 12.75 16.57
C LYS A 185 -42.04 12.05 15.83
N ASP A 186 -42.00 12.07 14.51
CA ASP A 186 -42.98 11.44 13.65
C ASP A 186 -42.99 9.92 13.84
N PHE A 187 -41.83 9.27 13.92
CA PHE A 187 -41.74 7.84 14.20
C PHE A 187 -42.24 7.52 15.61
N TYR A 188 -41.83 8.32 16.62
CA TYR A 188 -42.31 8.19 18.00
C TYR A 188 -43.84 8.24 18.09
N MET A 189 -44.49 9.19 17.42
CA MET A 189 -45.96 9.28 17.41
C MET A 189 -46.60 8.05 16.75
N SER A 190 -45.97 7.47 15.74
CA SER A 190 -46.43 6.20 15.14
C SER A 190 -46.29 5.02 16.10
N THR A 191 -45.30 5.03 17.00
CA THR A 191 -45.17 3.98 18.03
C THR A 191 -46.32 4.01 19.04
N GLN A 192 -47.06 5.12 19.17
CA GLN A 192 -48.24 5.17 20.05
C GLN A 192 -49.43 4.37 19.49
N LYS A 193 -49.44 4.09 18.19
CA LYS A 193 -50.53 3.37 17.50
C LYS A 193 -50.26 1.87 17.32
N SER A 194 -49.07 1.40 17.66
CA SER A 194 -48.67 -0.01 17.53
C SER A 194 -47.93 -0.48 18.78
N ASP A 195 -48.14 -1.74 19.14
CA ASP A 195 -47.47 -2.37 20.29
C ASP A 195 -46.23 -3.17 19.89
N SER A 196 -45.98 -3.31 18.59
CA SER A 196 -44.84 -4.05 18.06
C SER A 196 -43.95 -3.19 17.17
N ILE A 197 -42.64 -3.43 17.28
CA ILE A 197 -41.60 -2.84 16.45
C ILE A 197 -40.78 -3.96 15.86
N ILE A 198 -40.50 -3.87 14.56
CA ILE A 198 -39.58 -4.75 13.87
C ILE A 198 -38.22 -4.05 13.81
N ILE A 199 -37.19 -4.70 14.34
CA ILE A 199 -35.81 -4.21 14.23
C ILE A 199 -35.09 -5.00 13.14
N ASN A 200 -34.51 -4.29 12.20
CA ASN A 200 -33.71 -4.85 11.12
C ASN A 200 -32.23 -4.72 11.48
N LYS A 201 -31.54 -5.86 11.61
CA LYS A 201 -30.10 -5.92 11.90
C LYS A 201 -29.34 -6.59 10.75
N THR A 202 -28.04 -6.31 10.62
CA THR A 202 -27.18 -7.08 9.71
C THR A 202 -26.94 -8.50 10.25
N PRO A 203 -26.82 -9.52 9.38
CA PRO A 203 -26.78 -10.92 9.81
C PRO A 203 -25.53 -11.33 10.59
N ILE A 204 -24.37 -10.77 10.28
CA ILE A 204 -23.07 -11.16 10.84
C ILE A 204 -22.74 -10.32 12.08
N PHE A 205 -22.75 -9.00 11.95
CA PHE A 205 -22.35 -8.11 13.03
C PHE A 205 -23.53 -7.58 13.86
N ASN A 206 -24.78 -7.95 13.57
CA ASN A 206 -25.97 -7.45 14.26
C ASN A 206 -26.05 -5.91 14.29
N ILE A 207 -25.55 -5.23 13.26
CA ILE A 207 -25.60 -3.77 13.19
C ILE A 207 -27.04 -3.35 12.93
N TYR A 208 -27.57 -2.54 13.83
CA TYR A 208 -28.89 -1.92 13.72
C TYR A 208 -28.99 -1.04 12.48
N LYS A 209 -29.89 -1.35 11.54
CA LYS A 209 -30.07 -0.58 10.30
C LYS A 209 -31.30 0.30 10.36
N THR A 210 -32.47 -0.32 10.57
CA THR A 210 -33.75 0.38 10.57
C THR A 210 -34.68 -0.17 11.64
N LEU A 211 -35.53 0.71 12.14
CA LEU A 211 -36.73 0.36 12.90
C LEU A 211 -37.91 0.42 11.95
N GLN A 212 -38.81 -0.54 12.05
CA GLN A 212 -40.05 -0.60 11.28
C GLN A 212 -41.24 -0.76 12.22
N ILE A 213 -42.30 0.00 11.96
CA ILE A 213 -43.60 -0.18 12.59
C ILE A 213 -44.59 -0.53 11.49
N SER A 214 -45.24 -1.67 11.62
CA SER A 214 -46.31 -2.09 10.71
C SER A 214 -47.66 -1.80 11.35
N GLY A 215 -48.48 -1.02 10.65
CA GLY A 215 -49.89 -0.79 10.97
C GLY A 215 -50.79 -1.32 9.86
N ILE A 216 -52.11 -1.24 10.08
CA ILE A 216 -53.09 -1.65 9.07
C ILE A 216 -52.98 -0.73 7.85
N GLY A 217 -52.36 -1.23 6.77
CA GLY A 217 -52.23 -0.52 5.49
C GLY A 217 -51.10 0.51 5.42
N TRP A 218 -50.19 0.56 6.39
CA TRP A 218 -49.03 1.45 6.36
C TRP A 218 -47.83 0.84 7.08
N ASP A 219 -46.65 1.05 6.52
CA ASP A 219 -45.37 0.75 7.16
C ASP A 219 -44.60 2.05 7.33
N LYS A 220 -43.98 2.23 8.50
CA LYS A 220 -43.09 3.37 8.75
C LYS A 220 -41.71 2.87 9.09
N PHE A 221 -40.70 3.51 8.52
CA PHE A 221 -39.30 3.16 8.70
C PHE A 221 -38.54 4.34 9.31
N GLU A 222 -37.60 4.05 10.19
CA GLU A 222 -36.63 5.00 10.74
C GLU A 222 -35.24 4.41 10.62
N THR A 223 -34.27 5.17 10.10
CA THR A 223 -32.87 4.77 10.07
C THR A 223 -32.22 4.99 11.42
N ILE A 224 -31.51 3.99 11.93
CA ILE A 224 -30.84 4.10 13.23
C ILE A 224 -29.50 4.80 13.04
N HIS A 225 -29.37 5.96 13.67
CA HIS A 225 -28.13 6.72 13.73
C HIS A 225 -27.13 6.01 14.65
N SER A 226 -26.12 5.39 14.04
CA SER A 226 -24.98 4.81 14.75
C SER A 226 -23.70 5.26 14.08
N PHE A 227 -22.62 5.40 14.86
CA PHE A 227 -21.32 5.80 14.31
C PHE A 227 -20.88 4.89 13.15
N ILE A 228 -21.16 3.58 13.22
CA ILE A 228 -20.79 2.68 12.12
C ILE A 228 -21.67 2.88 10.88
N ASN A 229 -22.96 3.14 11.03
CA ASN A 229 -23.82 3.40 9.87
C ASN A 229 -23.40 4.70 9.16
N GLU A 230 -23.10 5.75 9.94
CA GLU A 230 -22.77 7.08 9.41
C GLU A 230 -21.34 7.15 8.88
N ALA A 231 -20.39 6.58 9.64
CA ALA A 231 -18.98 6.57 9.28
C ALA A 231 -18.57 5.28 8.54
N PHE A 232 -19.50 4.51 7.97
CA PHE A 232 -19.22 3.22 7.34
C PHE A 232 -18.09 3.31 6.31
N ILE A 233 -18.20 4.27 5.40
CA ILE A 233 -17.19 4.51 4.35
C ILE A 233 -15.84 4.88 4.97
N LEU A 234 -15.83 5.70 6.02
CA LEU A 234 -14.60 6.09 6.71
C LEU A 234 -13.94 4.89 7.40
N VAL A 235 -14.72 4.04 8.07
CA VAL A 235 -14.24 2.81 8.71
C VAL A 235 -13.63 1.89 7.65
N LEU A 236 -14.27 1.72 6.49
CA LEU A 236 -13.72 0.94 5.38
C LEU A 236 -12.40 1.51 4.87
N LEU A 237 -12.32 2.83 4.66
CA LEU A 237 -11.09 3.50 4.23
C LEU A 237 -9.96 3.29 5.24
N LEU A 238 -10.24 3.44 6.53
CA LEU A 238 -9.26 3.25 7.61
C LEU A 238 -8.79 1.79 7.71
N LEU A 239 -9.68 0.82 7.53
CA LEU A 239 -9.30 -0.61 7.47
C LEU A 239 -8.54 -0.97 6.18
N PHE A 240 -8.66 -0.17 5.12
CA PHE A 240 -7.97 -0.38 3.84
C PHE A 240 -6.55 0.21 3.79
N VAL A 241 -6.25 1.25 4.59
CA VAL A 241 -4.90 1.87 4.68
C VAL A 241 -3.77 0.83 4.86
N PRO A 242 -3.88 -0.18 5.75
CA PRO A 242 -2.83 -1.19 5.95
C PRO A 242 -2.56 -1.99 4.68
N PHE A 243 -3.60 -2.36 3.93
CA PHE A 243 -3.45 -3.07 2.66
C PHE A 243 -2.72 -2.20 1.64
N LEU A 244 -3.14 -0.93 1.50
CA LEU A 244 -2.50 0.03 0.61
C LEU A 244 -1.01 0.20 0.95
N SER A 245 -0.70 0.25 2.25
CA SER A 245 0.68 0.41 2.75
C SER A 245 1.62 -0.74 2.34
N MET A 246 1.09 -1.94 2.08
CA MET A 246 1.89 -3.06 1.56
C MET A 246 2.38 -2.83 0.13
N PHE A 247 1.58 -2.20 -0.73
CA PHE A 247 2.00 -1.86 -2.10
C PHE A 247 3.02 -0.71 -2.14
N PHE A 248 3.00 0.14 -1.12
CA PHE A 248 3.93 1.26 -0.96
C PHE A 248 5.11 0.93 -0.03
N MET A 249 5.50 -0.35 0.10
CA MET A 249 6.71 -0.82 0.78
C MET A 249 8.00 -0.36 0.06
N LYS A 250 8.14 0.95 -0.13
CA LYS A 250 9.39 1.58 -0.51
C LYS A 250 9.98 2.22 0.74
N PRO A 251 11.31 2.13 0.94
CA PRO A 251 12.02 2.81 2.02
C PRO A 251 11.88 4.34 1.88
N ASN A 252 10.78 4.89 2.39
CA ASN A 252 10.49 6.31 2.46
C ASN A 252 9.95 6.68 3.85
N PHE A 253 9.90 7.97 4.16
CA PHE A 253 9.38 8.45 5.45
C PHE A 253 7.92 8.04 5.68
N ILE A 254 7.11 8.04 4.62
CA ILE A 254 5.69 7.67 4.65
C ILE A 254 5.54 6.21 5.11
N PHE A 255 6.41 5.31 4.68
CA PHE A 255 6.44 3.93 5.12
C PHE A 255 6.68 3.85 6.62
N VAL A 256 7.70 4.53 7.16
CA VAL A 256 7.94 4.48 8.60
C VAL A 256 6.76 5.03 9.39
N PHE A 257 6.18 6.15 8.96
CA PHE A 257 5.06 6.75 9.67
C PHE A 257 3.77 5.91 9.53
N VAL A 258 3.33 5.63 8.32
CA VAL A 258 2.07 4.92 8.06
C VAL A 258 2.24 3.43 8.36
N PHE A 259 3.24 2.75 7.81
CA PHE A 259 3.36 1.30 7.98
C PHE A 259 3.68 0.90 9.42
N VAL A 260 4.54 1.65 10.12
CA VAL A 260 4.93 1.28 11.49
C VAL A 260 3.98 1.87 12.51
N GLN A 261 3.69 3.18 12.48
CA GLN A 261 2.90 3.79 13.55
C GLN A 261 1.40 3.48 13.41
N TYR A 262 0.83 3.64 12.21
CA TYR A 262 -0.59 3.40 12.01
C TYR A 262 -0.94 1.92 12.24
N ASN A 263 -0.24 0.99 11.59
CA ASN A 263 -0.56 -0.43 11.72
C ASN A 263 -0.30 -1.00 13.11
N PHE A 264 0.62 -0.41 13.88
CA PHE A 264 0.95 -0.90 15.22
C PHE A 264 0.09 -0.27 16.32
N TYR A 265 -0.28 1.02 16.21
CA TYR A 265 -1.02 1.71 17.27
C TYR A 265 -2.47 1.98 16.91
N VAL A 266 -2.76 2.46 15.69
CA VAL A 266 -4.11 2.87 15.30
C VAL A 266 -4.95 1.66 14.89
N LEU A 267 -4.38 0.77 14.08
CA LEU A 267 -5.10 -0.37 13.52
C LEU A 267 -5.64 -1.34 14.59
N PRO A 268 -4.89 -1.73 15.63
CA PRO A 268 -5.43 -2.63 16.66
C PRO A 268 -6.56 -2.00 17.45
N VAL A 269 -6.50 -0.68 17.72
CA VAL A 269 -7.57 0.07 18.38
C VAL A 269 -8.80 0.11 17.49
N LEU A 270 -8.65 0.37 16.19
CA LEU A 270 -9.74 0.37 15.22
C LEU A 270 -10.40 -1.02 15.10
N ILE A 271 -9.60 -2.08 14.97
CA ILE A 271 -10.09 -3.47 14.94
C ILE A 271 -10.86 -3.79 16.22
N SER A 272 -10.31 -3.40 17.38
CA SER A 272 -10.96 -3.61 18.67
C SER A 272 -12.28 -2.85 18.77
N TYR A 273 -12.33 -1.59 18.33
CA TYR A 273 -13.56 -0.81 18.29
C TYR A 273 -14.63 -1.46 17.41
N VAL A 274 -14.27 -1.90 16.19
CA VAL A 274 -15.20 -2.55 15.27
C VAL A 274 -15.76 -3.84 15.88
N LEU A 275 -14.92 -4.66 16.51
CA LEU A 275 -15.30 -5.96 17.05
C LEU A 275 -16.01 -5.91 18.41
N PHE A 276 -15.62 -5.01 19.31
CA PHE A 276 -16.10 -5.07 20.70
C PHE A 276 -17.26 -4.12 20.99
N VAL A 277 -17.41 -3.02 20.25
CA VAL A 277 -18.59 -2.15 20.39
C VAL A 277 -19.84 -2.96 20.05
N ASP A 278 -20.89 -2.86 20.88
CA ASP A 278 -22.15 -3.61 20.79
C ASP A 278 -21.98 -5.14 20.75
N TYR A 279 -20.89 -5.66 21.33
CA TYR A 279 -20.61 -7.10 21.40
C TYR A 279 -20.57 -7.82 20.04
N ARG A 280 -20.17 -7.11 18.97
CA ARG A 280 -20.16 -7.63 17.60
C ARG A 280 -19.30 -8.88 17.41
N ILE A 281 -18.25 -9.05 18.21
CA ILE A 281 -17.44 -10.27 18.23
C ILE A 281 -18.26 -11.50 18.63
N ILE A 282 -19.21 -11.36 19.55
CA ILE A 282 -20.11 -12.44 19.96
C ILE A 282 -21.08 -12.76 18.82
N ALA A 283 -21.60 -11.74 18.13
CA ALA A 283 -22.44 -11.92 16.95
C ALA A 283 -21.71 -12.68 15.84
N LEU A 284 -20.48 -12.26 15.53
CA LEU A 284 -19.59 -12.90 14.56
C LEU A 284 -19.33 -14.38 14.90
N LEU A 285 -19.00 -14.67 16.16
CA LEU A 285 -18.76 -16.05 16.62
C LEU A 285 -20.04 -16.91 16.55
N LYS A 286 -21.21 -16.35 16.91
CA LYS A 286 -22.50 -17.03 16.77
C LYS A 286 -22.82 -17.35 15.31
N TYR A 287 -22.56 -16.40 14.41
CA TYR A 287 -22.75 -16.59 12.97
C TYR A 287 -21.94 -17.79 12.46
N PHE A 288 -20.64 -17.88 12.78
CA PHE A 288 -19.81 -19.01 12.34
C PHE A 288 -20.19 -20.34 12.98
N LYS A 289 -20.66 -20.36 14.24
CA LYS A 289 -21.15 -21.60 14.87
C LYS A 289 -22.41 -22.15 14.20
N PHE A 290 -23.31 -21.26 13.76
CA PHE A 290 -24.54 -21.66 13.09
C PHE A 290 -24.29 -22.39 11.75
N PHE A 291 -23.21 -22.07 11.04
CA PHE A 291 -22.83 -22.78 9.81
C PHE A 291 -22.23 -24.18 10.04
N GLN A 292 -21.91 -24.55 11.28
CA GLN A 292 -21.35 -25.88 11.60
C GLN A 292 -22.43 -26.91 11.99
N SER A 293 -23.66 -26.46 12.26
CA SER A 293 -24.82 -27.30 12.58
C SER A 293 -25.72 -27.49 11.37
#